data_AF-A0A502BGG7-F1
#
_entry.id   AF-A0A502BGG7-F1
#
_cell.length_a   1.000
_cell.length_b   1.000
_cell.length_c   1.000
_cell.angle_alpha   90.00
_cell.angle_beta   90.00
_cell.angle_gamma   90.00
#
_symmetry.space_group_name_H-M   'P 1'
#
loop_
_entity.id
_entity.type
_entity.pdbx_description
1 polymer ?
#
loop_
_entity_poly.entity_id
_entity_poly.type
_entity_poly.pdbx_seq_one_letter_code
_entity_poly.pdbx_strand_id
1 'polypeptide(L)'
;MVAPRANWKGFIKLGEVSCPVALYTATSTSDRISFNILNRKTGNRVRREFVDSETGDVVDRDEQVKGYEIDDGRYVVLEPDEISAAVPNSDKTLMIDAFIPCSQVDNVYFDKPYYLAPDKRGVEAFVLLRDGMKRRKVAAVSLLRAKK
;
A
#
# COMPACT_ATOMS: atom_id res chain seq x y z
N MET A 1 -14.31 -7.84 -18.20
CA MET A 1 -13.16 -7.00 -17.77
C MET A 1 -13.38 -6.66 -16.30
N VAL A 2 -12.56 -7.17 -15.39
CA VAL A 2 -12.68 -6.86 -13.94
C VAL A 2 -12.32 -5.39 -13.75
N ALA A 3 -13.18 -4.63 -13.07
CA ALA A 3 -12.92 -3.22 -12.79
C ALA A 3 -11.61 -3.09 -11.97
N PRO A 4 -10.69 -2.20 -12.34
CA PRO A 4 -9.41 -2.06 -11.65
C PRO A 4 -9.65 -1.70 -10.18
N ARG A 5 -9.08 -2.50 -9.26
CA ARG A 5 -9.11 -2.22 -7.83
C ARG A 5 -8.06 -1.15 -7.51
N ALA A 6 -8.47 -0.12 -6.79
CA ALA A 6 -7.54 0.88 -6.27
C ALA A 6 -6.67 0.24 -5.17
N ASN A 7 -5.35 0.44 -5.24
CA ASN A 7 -4.43 0.01 -4.19
C ASN A 7 -4.47 0.96 -2.99
N TRP A 8 -4.76 2.22 -3.25
CA TRP A 8 -4.81 3.27 -2.24
C TRP A 8 -5.84 4.33 -2.63
N LYS A 9 -6.49 4.92 -1.62
CA LYS A 9 -7.43 6.03 -1.76
C LYS A 9 -7.06 7.09 -0.74
N GLY A 10 -7.16 8.35 -1.14
CA GLY A 10 -6.87 9.49 -0.28
C GLY A 10 -7.14 10.80 -0.98
N PHE A 11 -6.38 11.82 -0.62
CA PHE A 11 -6.53 13.18 -1.14
C PHE A 11 -5.21 13.67 -1.72
N ILE A 12 -5.25 14.45 -2.79
CA ILE A 12 -4.13 15.31 -3.20
C ILE A 12 -4.42 16.73 -2.73
N LYS A 13 -3.42 17.40 -2.14
CA LYS A 13 -3.56 18.75 -1.57
C LYS A 13 -2.52 19.70 -2.13
N LEU A 14 -2.99 20.86 -2.62
CA LEU A 14 -2.16 21.98 -3.05
C LEU A 14 -2.64 23.24 -2.33
N GLY A 15 -1.88 23.71 -1.34
CA GLY A 15 -2.34 24.78 -0.46
C GLY A 15 -3.64 24.37 0.24
N GLU A 16 -4.72 25.13 0.02
CA GLU A 16 -6.06 24.84 0.58
C GLU A 16 -6.92 23.95 -0.33
N VAL A 17 -6.52 23.76 -1.59
CA VAL A 17 -7.27 22.94 -2.54
C VAL A 17 -7.01 21.46 -2.24
N SER A 18 -8.09 20.71 -2.01
CA SER A 18 -8.04 19.26 -1.76
C SER A 18 -8.93 18.52 -2.75
N CYS A 19 -8.41 17.45 -3.32
CA CYS A 19 -9.13 16.61 -4.27
C CYS A 19 -9.04 15.14 -3.88
N PRO A 20 -10.17 14.41 -3.71
CA PRO A 20 -10.15 12.97 -3.49
C PRO A 20 -9.62 12.24 -4.74
N VAL A 21 -8.70 11.30 -4.52
CA VAL A 21 -7.99 10.55 -5.57
C VAL A 21 -7.78 9.09 -5.16
N ALA A 22 -7.52 8.25 -6.16
CA ALA A 22 -7.20 6.85 -6.01
C ALA A 22 -6.00 6.46 -6.88
N LEU A 23 -5.15 5.56 -6.36
CA LEU A 23 -4.00 5.00 -7.05
C LEU A 23 -4.31 3.59 -7.56
N TYR A 24 -3.98 3.34 -8.83
CA TYR A 24 -4.15 2.08 -9.53
C TYR A 24 -2.81 1.63 -10.09
N THR A 25 -2.45 0.36 -9.98
CA THR A 25 -1.16 -0.12 -10.53
C THR A 25 -1.21 0.03 -12.05
N ALA A 26 -0.20 0.67 -12.63
CA ALA A 26 -0.14 0.84 -14.09
C ALA A 26 0.31 -0.45 -14.79
N THR A 27 1.00 -1.33 -14.07
CA THR A 27 1.46 -2.64 -14.54
C THR A 27 0.61 -3.74 -13.90
N SER A 28 0.05 -4.64 -14.71
CA SER A 28 -0.64 -5.80 -14.19
C SER A 28 0.35 -6.89 -13.82
N THR A 29 0.34 -7.35 -12.56
CA THR A 29 0.92 -8.65 -12.19
C THR A 29 -0.10 -9.79 -12.35
N SER A 30 -1.26 -9.53 -13.00
CA SER A 30 -2.35 -10.51 -13.16
C SER A 30 -1.94 -11.78 -13.90
N ASP A 31 -0.84 -11.76 -14.64
CA ASP A 31 -0.31 -12.94 -15.33
C ASP A 31 0.43 -13.89 -14.38
N ARG A 32 0.53 -13.57 -13.08
CA ARG A 32 1.00 -14.51 -12.06
C ARG A 32 -0.07 -15.56 -11.83
N ILE A 33 0.09 -16.70 -12.52
CA ILE A 33 -0.59 -17.95 -12.20
C ILE A 33 -0.40 -18.21 -10.71
N SER A 34 -1.48 -18.09 -9.92
CA SER A 34 -1.47 -18.40 -8.50
C SER A 34 -1.82 -19.87 -8.30
N PHE A 35 -0.90 -20.65 -7.75
CA PHE A 35 -1.16 -22.05 -7.45
C PHE A 35 -1.80 -22.21 -6.08
N ASN A 36 -2.78 -23.10 -6.00
CA ASN A 36 -3.36 -23.56 -4.75
C ASN A 36 -2.60 -24.78 -4.27
N ILE A 37 -2.26 -24.85 -2.98
CA ILE A 37 -1.70 -26.06 -2.39
C ILE A 37 -2.84 -27.06 -2.18
N LEU A 38 -2.74 -28.21 -2.84
CA LEU A 38 -3.73 -29.28 -2.77
C LEU A 38 -3.13 -30.52 -2.11
N ASN A 39 -3.93 -31.25 -1.36
CA ASN A 39 -3.60 -32.60 -0.91
C ASN A 39 -3.61 -33.53 -2.12
N ARG A 40 -2.47 -34.14 -2.44
CA ARG A 40 -2.32 -35.00 -3.64
C ARG A 40 -3.29 -36.19 -3.68
N LYS A 41 -3.67 -36.75 -2.52
CA LYS A 41 -4.53 -37.93 -2.45
C LYS A 41 -6.01 -37.59 -2.63
N THR A 42 -6.45 -36.47 -2.07
CA THR A 42 -7.88 -36.10 -2.03
C THR A 42 -8.25 -35.00 -3.01
N GLY A 43 -7.27 -34.26 -3.53
CA GLY A 43 -7.49 -33.07 -4.35
C GLY A 43 -7.94 -31.82 -3.57
N ASN A 44 -8.16 -31.94 -2.26
CA ASN A 44 -8.70 -30.85 -1.44
C ASN A 44 -7.65 -29.76 -1.16
N ARG A 45 -8.08 -28.50 -1.00
CA ARG A 45 -7.19 -27.39 -0.59
C ARG A 45 -6.67 -27.61 0.83
N VAL A 46 -5.38 -27.37 1.03
CA VAL A 46 -4.73 -27.43 2.34
C VAL A 46 -4.94 -26.11 3.10
N ARG A 47 -5.16 -26.19 4.41
CA ARG A 47 -5.17 -25.04 5.33
C ARG A 47 -3.85 -24.95 6.07
N ARG A 48 -3.41 -23.73 6.41
CA ARG A 48 -2.24 -23.48 7.25
C ARG A 48 -2.70 -23.17 8.65
N GLU A 49 -2.07 -23.79 9.63
CA GLU A 49 -2.29 -23.56 11.06
C GLU A 49 -0.95 -23.25 11.72
N PHE A 50 -0.95 -22.39 12.73
CA PHE A 50 0.20 -22.15 13.59
C PHE A 50 0.06 -23.06 14.80
N VAL A 51 1.13 -23.76 15.16
CA VAL A 51 1.15 -24.78 16.20
C VAL A 51 2.26 -24.45 17.17
N ASP A 52 1.98 -24.53 18.47
CA ASP A 52 2.96 -24.31 19.53
C ASP A 52 4.06 -25.37 19.45
N SER A 53 5.32 -24.93 19.54
CA SER A 53 6.47 -25.82 19.33
C SER A 53 6.75 -26.76 20.51
N GLU A 54 6.25 -26.46 21.70
CA GLU A 54 6.42 -27.28 22.90
C GLU A 54 5.20 -28.17 23.14
N THR A 55 3.99 -27.64 23.04
CA THR A 55 2.76 -28.41 23.35
C THR A 55 2.22 -29.18 22.14
N GLY A 56 2.49 -28.70 20.93
CA GLY A 56 1.93 -29.26 19.69
C GLY A 56 0.47 -28.89 19.45
N ASP A 57 -0.10 -27.98 20.25
CA ASP A 57 -1.47 -27.50 20.09
C ASP A 57 -1.56 -26.37 19.05
N VAL A 58 -2.70 -26.28 18.37
CA VAL A 58 -2.97 -25.19 17.44
C VAL A 58 -3.18 -23.90 18.24
N VAL A 59 -2.46 -22.84 17.85
CA VAL A 59 -2.55 -21.53 18.50
C VAL A 59 -3.49 -20.63 17.70
N ASP A 60 -4.55 -20.16 18.35
CA ASP A 60 -5.52 -19.26 17.74
C ASP A 60 -4.90 -17.88 17.47
N ARG A 61 -5.46 -17.18 16.48
CA ARG A 61 -4.89 -15.90 16.02
C ARG A 61 -4.82 -14.83 17.10
N ASP A 62 -5.77 -14.83 18.03
CA ASP A 62 -5.85 -13.84 19.11
C ASP A 62 -4.82 -14.12 20.23
N GLU A 63 -4.26 -15.34 20.27
CA GLU A 63 -3.20 -15.75 21.19
C GLU A 63 -1.80 -15.64 20.56
N GLN A 64 -1.72 -15.23 19.29
CA GLN A 64 -0.45 -15.05 18.58
C GLN A 64 0.10 -13.64 18.76
N VAL A 65 1.28 -13.53 19.37
CA VAL A 65 2.03 -12.28 19.53
C VAL A 65 3.33 -12.28 18.72
N LYS A 66 3.92 -11.11 18.48
CA LYS A 66 5.23 -11.00 17.81
C LYS A 66 6.33 -10.89 18.84
N GLY A 67 7.28 -11.83 18.86
CA GLY A 67 8.49 -11.74 19.67
C GLY A 67 9.69 -11.24 18.86
N TYR A 68 10.53 -10.38 19.45
CA TYR A 68 11.86 -10.08 18.94
C TYR A 68 12.91 -10.61 19.91
N GLU A 69 13.80 -11.48 19.43
CA GLU A 69 14.85 -12.08 20.27
C GLU A 69 15.94 -11.04 20.57
N ILE A 70 16.24 -10.86 21.86
CA ILE A 70 17.29 -9.93 22.31
C ILE A 70 18.58 -10.67 22.69
N ASP A 71 18.47 -11.84 23.32
CA ASP A 71 19.61 -12.66 23.75
C ASP A 71 19.13 -14.06 24.20
N ASP A 72 19.83 -15.11 23.78
CA ASP A 72 19.69 -16.53 24.17
C ASP A 72 18.27 -16.94 24.63
N GLY A 73 17.31 -16.95 23.70
CA GLY A 73 15.93 -17.40 23.97
C GLY A 73 15.06 -16.43 24.76
N ARG A 74 15.54 -15.21 25.08
CA ARG A 74 14.72 -14.13 25.65
C ARG A 74 14.12 -13.29 24.54
N TYR A 75 12.79 -13.24 24.53
CA TYR A 75 12.01 -12.47 23.56
C TYR A 75 11.39 -11.25 24.22
N VAL A 76 11.48 -10.10 23.55
CA VAL A 76 10.59 -8.97 23.82
C VAL A 76 9.32 -9.22 23.04
N VAL A 77 8.21 -9.38 23.77
CA VAL A 77 6.87 -9.50 23.19
C VAL A 77 6.41 -8.10 22.77
N LEU A 78 5.93 -7.99 21.54
CA LEU A 78 5.33 -6.80 20.99
C LEU A 78 3.85 -7.08 20.77
N GLU A 79 3.01 -6.46 21.57
CA GLU A 79 1.57 -6.59 21.43
C GLU A 79 1.09 -5.92 20.13
N PRO A 80 0.06 -6.46 19.46
CA PRO A 80 -0.49 -5.86 18.24
C PRO A 80 -0.87 -4.38 18.42
N ASP A 81 -1.38 -4.01 19.59
CA ASP A 81 -1.80 -2.64 19.92
C ASP A 81 -0.62 -1.69 20.14
N GLU A 82 0.49 -2.16 20.71
CA GLU A 82 1.71 -1.35 20.87
C GLU A 82 2.34 -1.04 19.51
N ILE A 83 2.39 -2.04 18.63
CA ILE A 83 2.85 -1.86 17.25
C ILE A 83 1.93 -0.87 16.53
N SER A 84 0.62 -1.01 16.69
CA SER A 84 -0.38 -0.13 16.07
C SER A 84 -0.24 1.31 16.56
N ALA A 85 -0.05 1.52 17.87
CA ALA A 85 0.14 2.83 18.49
C ALA A 85 1.46 3.50 18.08
N ALA A 86 2.53 2.71 17.90
CA ALA A 86 3.82 3.20 17.43
C ALA A 86 3.80 3.61 15.94
N VAL A 87 2.88 3.09 15.13
CA VAL A 87 2.75 3.49 13.73
C VAL A 87 2.05 4.85 13.65
N PRO A 88 2.71 5.91 13.14
CA PRO A 88 2.09 7.21 13.00
C PRO A 88 0.80 7.13 12.18
N ASN A 89 -0.21 7.91 12.57
CA ASN A 89 -1.41 8.07 11.78
C ASN A 89 -1.02 8.61 10.40
N SER A 90 -1.15 7.76 9.39
CA SER A 90 -0.94 8.15 8.02
C SER A 90 -2.17 8.91 7.56
N ASP A 91 -2.12 10.24 7.62
CA ASP A 91 -3.06 11.08 6.88
C ASP A 91 -2.99 10.65 5.42
N LYS A 92 -4.10 10.15 4.86
CA LYS A 92 -4.17 9.64 3.49
C LYS A 92 -4.16 10.82 2.52
N THR A 93 -3.10 11.61 2.54
CA THR A 93 -2.97 12.89 1.86
C THR A 93 -1.61 12.99 1.18
N LEU A 94 -1.64 13.19 -0.12
CA LEU A 94 -0.52 13.58 -0.97
C LEU A 94 -0.44 15.10 -0.96
N MET A 95 0.37 15.66 -0.06
CA MET A 95 0.66 17.09 -0.05
C MET A 95 1.68 17.40 -1.14
N ILE A 96 1.35 18.30 -2.07
CA ILE A 96 2.29 18.72 -3.10
C ILE A 96 3.32 19.67 -2.48
N ASP A 97 4.57 19.23 -2.44
CA ASP A 97 5.70 19.96 -1.86
C ASP A 97 6.35 20.89 -2.88
N ALA A 98 6.44 20.44 -4.14
CA ALA A 98 7.09 21.18 -5.21
C ALA A 98 6.59 20.77 -6.60
N PHE A 99 6.88 21.61 -7.60
CA PHE A 99 6.77 21.28 -9.02
C PHE A 99 8.14 21.34 -9.67
N ILE A 100 8.52 20.29 -10.38
CA ILE A 100 9.80 20.21 -11.10
C ILE A 100 9.55 19.98 -12.60
N PRO A 101 10.40 20.49 -13.51
CA PRO A 101 10.31 20.16 -14.93
C PRO A 101 10.33 18.63 -15.14
N CYS A 102 9.48 18.12 -16.03
CA CYS A 102 9.46 16.68 -16.29
C CYS A 102 10.81 16.14 -16.81
N SER A 103 11.63 16.99 -17.44
CA SER A 103 12.98 16.63 -17.89
C SER A 103 13.99 16.39 -16.76
N GLN A 104 13.68 16.79 -15.53
CA GLN A 104 14.52 16.51 -14.36
C GLN A 104 14.17 15.17 -13.70
N VAL A 105 13.10 14.51 -14.13
CA VAL A 105 12.71 13.18 -13.63
C VAL A 105 13.35 12.13 -14.52
N ASP A 106 14.42 11.50 -14.02
CA ASP A 106 15.04 10.38 -14.71
C ASP A 106 14.17 9.11 -14.55
N ASN A 107 13.89 8.46 -15.68
CA ASN A 107 13.11 7.22 -15.73
C ASN A 107 13.77 6.06 -14.99
N VAL A 108 15.09 6.12 -14.74
CA VAL A 108 15.82 5.09 -13.97
C VAL A 108 15.27 4.90 -12.55
N TYR A 109 14.60 5.93 -11.99
CA TYR A 109 14.01 5.89 -10.66
C TYR A 109 12.59 5.31 -10.63
N PHE A 110 12.04 4.87 -11.77
CA PHE A 110 10.69 4.27 -11.82
C PHE A 110 10.74 2.77 -11.50
N ASP A 111 10.35 2.39 -10.28
CA ASP A 111 10.16 0.98 -9.89
C ASP A 111 8.75 0.49 -10.27
N LYS A 112 7.72 0.99 -9.59
CA LYS A 112 6.33 0.60 -9.79
C LYS A 112 5.47 1.80 -10.15
N PRO A 113 5.15 1.99 -11.44
CA PRO A 113 4.30 3.10 -11.84
C PRO A 113 2.85 2.88 -11.41
N TYR A 114 2.21 3.96 -10.99
CA TYR A 114 0.79 4.00 -10.63
C TYR A 114 0.07 5.08 -11.44
N TYR A 115 -1.16 4.81 -11.84
CA TYR A 115 -2.08 5.83 -12.30
C TYR A 115 -2.80 6.45 -11.10
N LEU A 116 -2.81 7.78 -11.05
CA LEU A 116 -3.61 8.56 -10.11
C LEU A 116 -4.88 9.04 -10.84
N ALA A 117 -6.06 8.76 -10.30
CA ALA A 117 -7.33 9.20 -10.86
C ALA A 117 -8.21 9.86 -9.78
N PRO A 118 -9.05 10.85 -10.14
CA PRO A 118 -9.94 11.49 -9.20
C PRO A 118 -11.11 10.59 -8.83
N ASP A 119 -11.61 10.73 -7.60
CA ASP A 119 -12.95 10.27 -7.25
C ASP A 119 -14.01 11.21 -7.84
N LYS A 120 -15.27 10.76 -7.91
CA LYS A 120 -16.40 11.49 -8.54
C LYS A 120 -16.55 12.93 -8.04
N ARG A 121 -16.24 13.19 -6.77
CA ARG A 121 -16.36 14.51 -6.14
C ARG A 121 -15.17 15.44 -6.38
N GLY A 122 -14.07 14.94 -6.95
CA GLY A 122 -12.80 15.68 -7.13
C GLY A 122 -12.42 15.97 -8.57
N VAL A 123 -13.25 15.58 -9.55
CA VAL A 123 -12.88 15.57 -10.97
C VAL A 123 -12.43 16.94 -11.47
N GLU A 124 -13.17 18.00 -11.13
CA GLU A 124 -12.87 19.36 -11.63
C GLU A 124 -11.52 19.87 -11.13
N ALA A 125 -11.28 19.82 -9.82
CA ALA A 125 -10.02 20.25 -9.22
C ALA A 125 -8.83 19.42 -9.74
N PHE A 126 -9.01 18.10 -9.90
CA PHE A 126 -7.98 17.23 -10.47
C PHE A 126 -7.66 17.59 -11.92
N VAL A 127 -8.67 17.80 -12.75
CA VAL A 127 -8.51 18.16 -14.16
C VAL A 127 -7.79 19.49 -14.30
N LEU A 128 -8.15 20.49 -13.48
CA LEU A 128 -7.50 21.80 -13.48
C LEU A 128 -6.01 21.68 -13.12
N LEU A 129 -5.67 20.93 -12.07
CA LEU A 129 -4.29 20.65 -11.69
C LEU A 129 -3.52 19.92 -12.79
N ARG A 130 -4.09 18.83 -13.32
CA ARG A 130 -3.50 18.02 -14.40
C ARG A 130 -3.20 18.88 -15.63
N ASP A 131 -4.17 19.67 -16.07
CA ASP A 131 -4.03 20.48 -17.28
C ASP A 131 -3.06 21.65 -17.06
N GLY A 132 -3.04 22.23 -15.86
CA GLY A 132 -2.03 23.21 -15.45
C GLY A 132 -0.61 22.65 -15.53
N MET A 133 -0.37 21.48 -14.92
CA MET A 133 0.92 20.79 -14.97
C MET A 133 1.33 20.42 -16.39
N LYS A 134 0.38 19.90 -17.20
CA LYS A 134 0.62 19.54 -18.60
C LYS A 134 1.05 20.73 -19.44
N ARG A 135 0.38 21.88 -19.30
CA ARG A 135 0.74 23.12 -20.00
C ARG A 135 2.13 23.61 -19.61
N ARG A 136 2.49 23.49 -18.33
CA ARG A 136 3.78 23.93 -17.78
C ARG A 136 4.90 22.90 -17.94
N LYS A 137 4.60 21.68 -18.38
CA LYS A 137 5.54 20.55 -18.50
C LYS A 137 6.28 20.25 -17.19
N VAL A 138 5.54 20.25 -16.09
CA VAL A 138 6.05 19.96 -14.74
C VAL A 138 5.40 18.70 -14.15
N ALA A 139 6.12 18.06 -13.24
CA ALA A 139 5.64 17.01 -12.35
C ALA A 139 5.51 17.56 -10.92
N ALA A 140 4.48 17.14 -10.20
CA ALA A 140 4.32 17.43 -8.78
C ALA A 140 5.08 16.40 -7.93
N VAL A 141 5.81 16.88 -6.93
CA VAL A 141 6.53 16.06 -5.94
C VAL A 141 5.69 15.98 -4.68
N SER A 142 5.50 14.77 -4.16
CA SER A 142 4.74 14.51 -2.94
C SER A 142 5.21 13.22 -2.28
N LEU A 143 5.12 13.16 -0.95
CA LEU A 143 5.39 11.95 -0.18
C LEU A 143 4.12 11.09 -0.03
N LEU A 144 4.11 9.92 -0.68
CA LEU A 144 3.08 8.90 -0.43
C LEU A 144 3.37 8.16 0.88
N ARG A 145 2.58 8.46 1.91
CA ARG A 145 2.51 7.65 3.13
C ARG A 145 1.44 6.57 2.93
N ALA A 146 1.88 5.37 2.57
CA ALA A 146 1.01 4.19 2.51
C ALA A 146 1.45 3.21 3.60
N LYS A 147 0.49 2.72 4.40
CA LYS A 147 0.75 1.58 5.30
C LYS A 147 1.11 0.38 4.40
N LYS A 148 2.28 -0.21 4.63
CA LYS A 148 2.66 -1.51 4.05
C LYS A 148 1.85 -2.62 4.69
#